data_AF-A0A2X3CMX6-F1
#
_entry.id   AF-A0A2X3CMX6-F1
#
_cell.length_a   1.000
_cell.length_b   1.000
_cell.length_c   1.000
_cell.angle_alpha   90.00
_cell.angle_beta   90.00
_cell.angle_gamma   90.00
#
_symmetry.space_group_name_H-M   'P 1'
#
loop_
_entity.id
_entity.type
_entity.pdbx_description
1 polymer ?
#
loop_
_entity_poly.entity_id
_entity_poly.type
_entity_poly.pdbx_seq_one_letter_code
_entity_poly.pdbx_strand_id
1 'polypeptide(L)'
;MAERLVKLGKEKHRGEIANFWCELALQQMAANDLDKAMALLRKGAAADRTSARVSIMMGRVWMEKGDYAKAVESLERVIDQDKELVGETLEMLQTCYQQLGKTDEWEVFSAPLRGGERRGDRRTDAGADP
;
A
#
# COMPACT_ATOMS: atom_id res chain seq x y z
N MET A 1 32.48 5.10 -16.43
CA MET A 1 32.40 3.87 -15.59
C MET A 1 31.99 4.15 -14.14
N ALA A 2 32.46 5.21 -13.48
CA ALA A 2 32.09 5.56 -12.09
C ALA A 2 30.59 5.90 -11.89
N GLU A 3 29.97 6.67 -12.80
CA GLU A 3 28.54 7.05 -12.70
C GLU A 3 27.60 5.85 -12.72
N ARG A 4 27.93 4.82 -13.51
CA ARG A 4 27.14 3.58 -13.60
C ARG A 4 27.20 2.79 -12.31
N LEU A 5 28.36 2.76 -11.63
CA LEU A 5 28.54 2.10 -10.33
C LEU A 5 27.82 2.84 -9.21
N VAL A 6 27.88 4.18 -9.19
CA VAL A 6 27.12 5.01 -8.23
C VAL A 6 25.62 4.82 -8.43
N LYS A 7 25.14 4.80 -9.68
CA LYS A 7 23.74 4.53 -9.99
C LYS A 7 23.33 3.13 -9.55
N LEU A 8 24.12 2.10 -9.87
CA LEU A 8 23.84 0.71 -9.47
C LEU A 8 23.82 0.54 -7.94
N GLY A 9 24.73 1.24 -7.23
CA GLY A 9 24.74 1.29 -5.77
C GLY A 9 23.46 1.90 -5.20
N LYS A 10 23.00 3.03 -5.77
CA LYS A 10 21.73 3.67 -5.37
C LYS A 10 20.52 2.78 -5.64
N GLU A 11 20.47 2.11 -6.79
CA GLU A 11 19.40 1.16 -7.13
C GLU A 11 19.35 -0.03 -6.16
N LYS A 12 20.51 -0.51 -5.71
CA LYS A 12 20.59 -1.63 -4.76
C LYS A 12 20.00 -1.30 -3.38
N HIS A 13 20.06 -0.04 -2.95
CA HIS A 13 19.67 0.37 -1.59
C HIS A 13 18.34 1.15 -1.57
N ARG A 14 17.68 1.33 -2.72
CA ARG A 14 16.47 2.16 -2.81
C ARG A 14 15.37 1.72 -1.84
N GLY A 15 15.15 0.41 -1.69
CA GLY A 15 14.14 -0.15 -0.78
C GLY A 15 14.48 0.09 0.69
N GLU A 16 15.76 -0.04 1.07
CA GLU A 16 16.22 0.27 2.44
C GLU A 16 16.05 1.76 2.75
N ILE A 17 16.38 2.63 1.81
CA ILE A 17 16.20 4.08 1.94
C ILE A 17 14.71 4.42 2.08
N ALA A 18 13.83 3.80 1.28
CA ALA A 18 12.40 4.00 1.39
C ALA A 18 11.86 3.53 2.75
N ASN A 19 12.27 2.36 3.22
CA ASN A 19 11.91 1.85 4.55
C ASN A 19 12.37 2.79 5.67
N PHE A 20 13.59 3.32 5.58
CA PHE A 20 14.09 4.31 6.55
C PHE A 20 13.19 5.56 6.61
N TRP A 21 12.78 6.10 5.46
CA TRP A 21 11.84 7.22 5.43
C TRP A 21 10.46 6.85 5.98
N CYS A 22 9.99 5.62 5.78
CA CYS A 22 8.77 5.10 6.40
C CYS A 22 8.87 5.06 7.92
N GLU A 23 9.99 4.59 8.50
CA GLU A 23 10.17 4.60 9.96
C GLU A 23 10.12 6.02 10.55
N LEU A 24 10.79 6.97 9.90
CA LEU A 24 10.74 8.37 10.33
C LEU A 24 9.34 8.97 10.19
N ALA A 25 8.63 8.65 9.10
CA ALA A 25 7.27 9.11 8.89
C ALA A 25 6.33 8.56 9.96
N LEU A 26 6.48 7.29 10.35
CA LEU A 26 5.69 6.67 11.41
C LEU A 26 5.84 7.40 12.74
N GLN A 27 7.06 7.85 13.08
CA GLN A 27 7.30 8.67 14.27
C GLN A 27 6.56 10.01 14.21
N GLN A 28 6.51 10.66 13.03
CA GLN A 28 5.79 11.92 12.88
C GLN A 28 4.26 11.71 12.91
N MET A 29 3.76 10.61 12.35
CA MET A 29 2.35 10.22 12.47
C MET A 29 1.96 10.01 13.93
N ALA A 30 2.80 9.32 14.72
CA ALA A 30 2.57 9.14 16.15
C ALA A 30 2.58 10.47 16.94
N ALA A 31 3.32 11.47 16.46
CA ALA A 31 3.31 12.82 16.99
C ALA A 31 2.17 13.70 16.43
N ASN A 32 1.27 13.14 15.61
CA ASN A 32 0.21 13.82 14.88
C ASN A 32 0.71 14.94 13.93
N ASP A 33 1.98 14.90 13.52
CA ASP A 33 2.57 15.80 12.52
C ASP A 33 2.47 15.17 11.12
N LEU A 34 1.26 15.20 10.58
CA LEU A 34 0.91 14.56 9.30
C LEU A 34 1.58 15.23 8.10
N ASP A 35 1.86 16.53 8.17
CA ASP A 35 2.55 17.26 7.09
C ASP A 35 4.01 16.83 6.98
N LYS A 36 4.70 16.70 8.12
CA LYS A 36 6.07 16.21 8.14
C LYS A 36 6.14 14.73 7.80
N ALA A 37 5.18 13.92 8.25
CA ALA A 37 5.06 12.51 7.82
C ALA A 37 4.97 12.42 6.29
N MET A 38 4.08 13.20 5.66
CA MET A 38 3.93 13.22 4.21
C MET A 38 5.21 13.70 3.49
N ALA A 39 5.91 14.70 4.03
CA ALA A 39 7.19 15.15 3.47
C ALA A 39 8.27 14.06 3.49
N LEU A 40 8.32 13.26 4.56
CA LEU A 40 9.23 12.11 4.68
C LEU A 40 8.84 10.99 3.71
N LEU A 41 7.55 10.67 3.60
CA LEU A 41 7.05 9.66 2.66
C LEU A 41 7.34 10.02 1.20
N ARG A 42 7.27 11.32 0.83
CA ARG A 42 7.69 11.77 -0.52
C ARG A 42 9.17 11.53 -0.79
N LYS A 43 10.04 11.63 0.23
CA LYS A 43 11.46 11.25 0.09
C LYS A 43 11.61 9.74 -0.07
N GLY A 44 10.81 8.95 0.64
CA GLY A 44 10.71 7.50 0.46
C GLY A 44 10.30 7.12 -0.97
N ALA A 45 9.24 7.73 -1.49
CA ALA A 45 8.76 7.50 -2.87
C ALA A 45 9.78 7.93 -3.94
N ALA A 46 10.54 9.00 -3.67
CA ALA A 46 11.61 9.45 -4.56
C ALA A 46 12.80 8.48 -4.57
N ALA A 47 13.07 7.79 -3.46
CA ALA A 47 14.07 6.74 -3.40
C ALA A 47 13.57 5.46 -4.11
N ASP A 48 12.38 4.98 -3.77
CA ASP A 48 11.77 3.80 -4.37
C ASP A 48 10.29 4.02 -4.71
N ARG A 49 10.03 4.23 -6.00
CA ARG A 49 8.68 4.40 -6.55
C ARG A 49 7.86 3.10 -6.54
N THR A 50 8.50 1.95 -6.34
CA THR A 50 7.84 0.64 -6.28
C THR A 50 7.50 0.19 -4.86
N SER A 51 7.79 1.02 -3.86
CA SER A 51 7.50 0.68 -2.46
C SER A 51 6.00 0.77 -2.15
N ALA A 52 5.34 -0.39 -2.08
CA ALA A 52 3.96 -0.51 -1.61
C ALA A 52 3.77 0.07 -0.19
N ARG A 53 4.73 -0.17 0.71
CA ARG A 53 4.70 0.39 2.08
C ARG A 53 4.60 1.91 2.09
N VAL A 54 5.37 2.61 1.25
CA VAL A 54 5.29 4.09 1.14
C VAL A 54 3.89 4.50 0.69
N SER A 55 3.34 3.85 -0.33
CA SER A 55 1.98 4.12 -0.83
C SER A 55 0.90 3.90 0.23
N ILE A 56 0.97 2.79 0.97
CA ILE A 56 0.05 2.49 2.09
C ILE A 56 0.10 3.57 3.15
N MET A 57 1.31 3.96 3.59
CA MET A 57 1.48 5.00 4.60
C MET A 57 1.00 6.37 4.11
N MET A 58 1.23 6.72 2.84
CA MET A 58 0.67 7.94 2.26
C MET A 58 -0.85 7.92 2.26
N GLY A 59 -1.47 6.78 1.92
CA GLY A 59 -2.91 6.55 2.00
C GLY A 59 -3.45 6.84 3.40
N ARG A 60 -2.84 6.25 4.43
CA ARG A 60 -3.21 6.49 5.84
C ARG A 60 -3.12 7.97 6.22
N VAL A 61 -2.01 8.63 5.89
CA VAL A 61 -1.86 10.07 6.19
C VAL A 61 -2.93 10.90 5.49
N TRP A 62 -3.30 10.59 4.25
CA TRP A 62 -4.38 11.29 3.55
C TRP A 62 -5.75 11.03 4.18
N MET A 63 -6.04 9.81 4.61
CA MET A 63 -7.26 9.48 5.35
C MET A 63 -7.38 10.26 6.65
N GLU A 64 -6.31 10.33 7.44
CA GLU A 64 -6.27 11.12 8.68
C GLU A 64 -6.46 12.62 8.42
N LYS A 65 -6.02 13.12 7.26
CA LYS A 65 -6.25 14.50 6.83
C LYS A 65 -7.64 14.73 6.22
N GLY A 66 -8.45 13.69 6.03
CA GLY A 66 -9.77 13.74 5.39
C GLY A 66 -9.73 13.90 3.86
N ASP A 67 -8.57 13.77 3.22
CA ASP A 67 -8.42 13.84 1.77
C ASP A 67 -8.51 12.44 1.15
N TYR A 68 -9.71 11.88 1.16
CA TYR A 68 -9.96 10.50 0.73
C TYR A 68 -9.67 10.28 -0.76
N ALA A 69 -9.76 11.31 -1.61
CA ALA A 69 -9.42 11.21 -3.02
C ALA A 69 -7.92 10.88 -3.21
N LYS A 70 -7.03 11.62 -2.52
CA LYS A 70 -5.59 11.33 -2.56
C LYS A 70 -5.22 10.04 -1.84
N ALA A 71 -6.01 9.63 -0.86
CA ALA A 71 -5.85 8.34 -0.21
C ALA A 71 -6.08 7.20 -1.22
N VAL A 72 -7.18 7.22 -1.97
CA VAL A 72 -7.46 6.24 -3.04
C VAL A 72 -6.33 6.21 -4.05
N GLU A 73 -5.90 7.36 -4.59
CA GLU A 73 -4.79 7.41 -5.56
C GLU A 73 -3.49 6.79 -5.03
N SER A 74 -3.24 6.90 -3.72
CA SER A 74 -2.05 6.32 -3.09
C SER A 74 -2.21 4.81 -2.90
N LEU A 75 -3.38 4.37 -2.42
CA LEU A 75 -3.67 2.97 -2.12
C LEU A 75 -3.80 2.11 -3.37
N GLU A 76 -4.40 2.62 -4.45
CA GLU A 76 -4.53 1.87 -5.71
C GLU A 76 -3.20 1.54 -6.36
N ARG A 77 -2.15 2.33 -6.12
CA ARG A 77 -0.79 2.02 -6.59
C ARG A 77 -0.25 0.71 -6.04
N VAL A 78 -0.74 0.27 -4.87
CA VAL A 78 -0.29 -0.98 -4.24
C VAL A 78 -0.60 -2.18 -5.14
N ILE A 79 -1.66 -2.13 -5.94
CA ILE A 79 -2.04 -3.19 -6.90
C ILE A 79 -0.91 -3.49 -7.89
N ASP A 80 -0.22 -2.44 -8.35
CA ASP A 80 0.88 -2.56 -9.29
C ASP A 80 2.24 -2.78 -8.62
N GLN A 81 2.37 -2.35 -7.36
CA GLN A 81 3.62 -2.41 -6.60
C GLN A 81 3.84 -3.76 -5.92
N ASP A 82 2.81 -4.28 -5.25
CA ASP A 82 2.86 -5.54 -4.51
C ASP A 82 1.46 -6.15 -4.35
N LYS A 83 1.22 -7.24 -5.08
CA LYS A 83 -0.06 -7.94 -5.09
C LYS A 83 -0.39 -8.61 -3.76
N GLU A 84 0.61 -8.98 -2.97
CA GLU A 84 0.39 -9.65 -1.68
C GLU A 84 -0.16 -8.66 -0.64
N LEU A 85 0.17 -7.37 -0.78
CA LEU A 85 -0.26 -6.31 0.12
C LEU A 85 -1.61 -5.66 -0.27
N VAL A 86 -2.20 -6.03 -1.42
CA VAL A 86 -3.50 -5.49 -1.85
C VAL A 86 -4.57 -5.74 -0.80
N GLY A 87 -4.59 -6.93 -0.19
CA GLY A 87 -5.53 -7.29 0.88
C GLY A 87 -5.50 -6.31 2.05
N GLU A 88 -4.31 -5.81 2.42
CA GLU A 88 -4.15 -4.84 3.51
C GLU A 88 -4.75 -3.46 3.20
N THR A 89 -4.98 -3.15 1.92
CA THR A 89 -5.52 -1.86 1.47
C THR A 89 -7.03 -1.84 1.33
N LEU A 90 -7.69 -2.99 1.31
CA LEU A 90 -9.11 -3.09 0.95
C LEU A 90 -10.01 -2.33 1.90
N GLU A 91 -9.83 -2.49 3.21
CA GLU A 91 -10.63 -1.77 4.21
C GLU A 91 -10.43 -0.25 4.14
N MET A 92 -9.18 0.19 3.89
CA MET A 92 -8.86 1.60 3.70
C MET A 92 -9.51 2.17 2.44
N LEU A 93 -9.40 1.45 1.32
CA LEU A 93 -10.05 1.83 0.06
C LEU A 93 -11.57 1.89 0.21
N GLN A 94 -12.18 0.86 0.79
CA GLN A 94 -13.61 0.83 1.06
C GLN A 94 -14.05 2.06 1.86
N THR A 95 -13.33 2.38 2.93
CA THR A 95 -13.58 3.57 3.75
C THR A 95 -13.48 4.84 2.91
N CYS A 96 -12.43 4.98 2.08
CA CYS A 96 -12.27 6.15 1.24
C CYS A 96 -13.41 6.29 0.21
N TYR A 97 -13.78 5.21 -0.47
CA TYR A 97 -14.89 5.21 -1.43
C TYR A 97 -16.23 5.56 -0.75
N GLN A 98 -16.48 5.06 0.46
CA GLN A 98 -17.66 5.42 1.25
C GLN A 98 -17.69 6.91 1.61
N GLN A 99 -16.56 7.46 2.10
CA GLN A 99 -16.45 8.87 2.46
C GLN A 99 -16.60 9.81 1.26
N LEU A 100 -16.26 9.32 0.05
CA LEU A 100 -16.48 10.04 -1.20
C LEU A 100 -17.90 9.86 -1.77
N GLY A 101 -18.75 9.04 -1.15
CA GLY A 101 -20.08 8.70 -1.68
C GLY A 101 -20.05 7.83 -2.95
N LYS A 102 -18.93 7.14 -3.19
CA LYS A 102 -18.63 6.36 -4.41
C LYS A 102 -18.78 4.85 -4.19
N THR A 103 -19.79 4.43 -3.45
CA THR A 103 -20.01 3.01 -3.10
C THR A 103 -20.21 2.13 -4.34
N ASP A 104 -20.85 2.64 -5.39
CA ASP A 104 -21.03 1.92 -6.65
C ASP A 104 -19.69 1.64 -7.35
N GLU A 105 -18.77 2.61 -7.33
CA GLU A 105 -17.41 2.45 -7.88
C GLU A 105 -16.63 1.39 -7.07
N TRP A 106 -16.78 1.37 -5.74
CA TRP A 106 -16.17 0.35 -4.88
C TRP A 106 -16.63 -1.07 -5.21
N GLU A 107 -17.92 -1.28 -5.49
CA GLU A 107 -18.42 -2.61 -5.84
C GLU A 107 -17.82 -3.13 -7.15
N VAL A 108 -17.66 -2.24 -8.15
CA VAL A 108 -16.99 -2.59 -9.40
C VAL A 108 -15.50 -2.86 -9.17
N PHE A 109 -14.82 -2.02 -8.38
CA PHE A 109 -13.40 -2.17 -8.07
C PHE A 109 -13.07 -3.45 -7.31
N SER A 110 -13.86 -3.80 -6.29
CA SER A 110 -13.62 -4.96 -5.42
C SER A 110 -14.09 -6.30 -5.99
N ALA A 111 -14.98 -6.29 -6.99
CA ALA A 111 -15.52 -7.50 -7.59
C ALA A 111 -14.46 -8.49 -8.14
N PRO A 112 -13.42 -8.05 -8.89
CA PRO A 112 -12.37 -8.96 -9.35
C PRO A 112 -11.55 -9.58 -8.22
N LEU A 113 -11.40 -8.86 -7.10
CA LEU A 113 -10.54 -9.27 -5.98
C LEU A 113 -11.19 -10.38 -5.14
N ARG A 114 -12.51 -10.32 -4.95
CA ARG A 114 -13.32 -11.35 -4.26
C ARG A 114 -13.34 -12.71 -4.98
N GLY A 115 -13.00 -12.74 -6.27
CA GLY A 115 -12.95 -13.97 -7.07
C GLY A 115 -11.78 -14.90 -6.75
N GLY A 116 -10.74 -14.41 -6.07
CA GLY A 116 -9.51 -15.16 -5.75
C GLY A 116 -9.54 -16.01 -4.47
N GLU A 117 -10.45 -15.71 -3.53
CA GLU A 117 -10.50 -16.35 -2.20
C GLU A 117 -11.13 -17.76 -2.17
N ARG A 118 -11.48 -18.34 -3.33
CA ARG A 118 -12.03 -19.72 -3.43
C ARG A 118 -11.06 -20.76 -3.98
N ARG A 119 -9.77 -20.72 -3.59
CA ARG A 119 -8.84 -21.80 -3.92
C ARG A 119 -7.89 -22.11 -2.77
N GLY A 120 -8.42 -22.68 -1.69
CA GLY A 120 -7.60 -23.04 -0.55
C GLY A 120 -8.22 -23.87 0.58
N ASP A 121 -9.28 -24.66 0.36
CA ASP A 121 -9.50 -25.84 1.20
C ASP A 121 -10.38 -26.90 0.52
N ARG A 122 -9.74 -27.75 -0.29
CA ARG A 122 -10.23 -29.09 -0.62
C ARG A 122 -9.02 -30.01 -0.73
N ARG A 123 -8.50 -30.40 0.42
CA ARG A 123 -8.05 -31.77 0.67
C ARG A 123 -9.25 -32.43 1.36
N THR A 124 -10.11 -33.25 0.74
CA THR A 124 -9.87 -34.64 0.29
C THR A 124 -8.77 -35.31 1.14
N ASP A 125 -9.01 -36.40 1.87
CA ASP A 125 -9.50 -37.69 1.38
C ASP A 125 -10.06 -38.57 2.52
N ALA A 126 -10.96 -39.50 2.15
CA ALA A 126 -11.16 -40.86 2.66
C ALA A 126 -11.25 -41.09 4.19
N GLY A 127 -12.34 -41.59 4.75
CA GLY A 127 -13.00 -42.83 4.37
C GLY A 127 -12.53 -43.97 5.28
N ALA A 128 -13.33 -44.31 6.30
CA ALA A 128 -13.39 -45.62 6.96
C ALA A 128 -14.49 -45.61 8.04
N ASP A 129 -15.70 -46.00 7.64
CA ASP A 129 -16.62 -46.79 8.47
C ASP A 129 -16.18 -48.27 8.36
N PRO A 130 -16.56 -49.19 9.27
CA PRO A 130 -17.87 -49.27 9.94
C PRO A 130 -17.84 -49.37 11.48
#